data_AF-A0A7K1SHY1-F1
#
_entry.id   AF-A0A7K1SHY1-F1
#
_cell.length_a   1.000
_cell.length_b   1.000
_cell.length_c   1.000
_cell.angle_alpha   90.00
_cell.angle_beta   90.00
_cell.angle_gamma   90.00
#
_symmetry.space_group_name_H-M   'P 1'
#
loop_
_entity.id
_entity.type
_entity.pdbx_description
1 polymer ?
#
loop_
_entity_poly.entity_id
_entity_poly.type
_entity_poly.pdbx_seq_one_letter_code
_entity_poly.pdbx_strand_id
1 'polypeptide(L)'
;MKRGLFLVAIATAWLMTLATQAKPLSPTDSLVIRFANRTRLVIYGPDKASIQALSNYDLNKIVREMGMKLDSVPGGPTAISQDGGRFLKDTVLVVTKKQDGVTVVISGTNDSAKTPDSQKDKDDQQYKQASERAKRRREGNNFDYGVSIGLNNFIQQSTSVAYPEDSYDLRPLGSRYFALSAGAMPTIIRGKYASLKLYYGVEVAWNNFMFEGNNVAEKTPTGVAFPDAGRDLQKSKLTVCTIGVPVVPRVTFYNSDGRKICHIGLGGYVNYRLDSYRKIKEADGSKDRRHSDYYLNNIRYGLMAHLGIRSFDFFVKYDLSPLFEVGKGPDVRTLTFGVGF
;
A
#
# COMPACT_ATOMS: atom_id res chain seq x y z
N MET A 1 -24.04 58.32 5.18
CA MET A 1 -22.68 57.90 4.75
C MET A 1 -21.77 57.81 5.97
N LYS A 2 -21.05 56.68 6.09
CA LYS A 2 -19.94 56.38 7.02
C LYS A 2 -20.20 56.33 8.55
N ARG A 3 -20.18 55.08 9.02
CA ARG A 3 -19.49 54.51 10.21
C ARG A 3 -19.88 55.01 11.61
N GLY A 4 -20.49 54.11 12.38
CA GLY A 4 -20.63 54.21 13.84
C GLY A 4 -20.10 52.95 14.51
N LEU A 5 -18.92 53.08 15.11
CA LEU A 5 -18.20 52.15 15.98
C LEU A 5 -18.79 52.28 17.39
N PHE A 6 -19.15 51.20 18.09
CA PHE A 6 -19.27 51.25 19.55
C PHE A 6 -19.07 49.87 20.20
N LEU A 7 -18.14 49.84 21.13
CA LEU A 7 -17.77 48.73 22.00
C LEU A 7 -17.50 49.34 23.38
N VAL A 8 -17.98 48.66 24.44
CA VAL A 8 -17.56 48.78 25.87
C VAL A 8 -18.12 50.06 26.56
N ALA A 9 -18.66 50.13 27.78
CA ALA A 9 -18.53 49.32 29.00
C ALA A 9 -19.43 49.88 30.14
N ILE A 10 -19.68 49.04 31.17
CA ILE A 10 -19.75 49.38 32.63
C ILE A 10 -21.03 50.10 33.10
N ALA A 11 -21.99 49.38 33.69
CA ALA A 11 -22.14 48.99 35.11
C ALA A 11 -22.73 50.08 36.02
N THR A 12 -23.89 49.82 36.64
CA THR A 12 -24.08 49.92 38.11
C THR A 12 -25.51 49.52 38.52
N ALA A 13 -25.54 48.67 39.55
CA ALA A 13 -26.49 48.59 40.66
C ALA A 13 -28.00 48.48 40.37
N TRP A 14 -28.57 47.28 40.58
CA TRP A 14 -29.80 47.15 41.37
C TRP A 14 -29.70 45.91 42.25
N LEU A 15 -29.68 46.15 43.56
CA LEU A 15 -29.56 45.16 44.62
C LEU A 15 -30.97 44.75 45.08
N MET A 16 -31.20 43.43 45.11
CA MET A 16 -32.14 42.66 45.94
C MET A 16 -33.58 43.16 46.16
N THR A 17 -34.52 42.39 45.60
CA THR A 17 -35.68 41.91 46.37
C THR A 17 -35.56 40.39 46.50
N LEU A 18 -35.39 39.91 47.73
CA LEU A 18 -35.44 38.50 48.09
C LEU A 18 -36.88 38.01 47.97
N ALA A 19 -37.18 37.27 46.89
CA ALA A 19 -38.29 36.33 46.88
C ALA A 19 -37.72 34.95 47.21
N THR A 20 -38.08 34.43 48.38
CA THR A 20 -37.86 33.05 48.79
C THR A 20 -38.67 32.12 47.87
N GLN A 21 -38.09 31.73 46.73
CA GLN A 21 -38.57 30.57 45.99
C GLN A 21 -37.95 29.31 46.60
N ALA A 22 -38.79 28.54 47.28
CA ALA A 22 -38.51 27.15 47.60
C ALA A 22 -38.17 26.41 46.30
N LYS A 23 -36.98 25.80 46.24
CA LYS A 23 -36.61 24.91 45.14
C LYS A 23 -37.63 23.76 45.08
N PRO A 24 -38.17 23.42 43.90
CA PRO A 24 -38.93 22.18 43.74
C PRO A 24 -38.01 21.00 44.05
N LEU A 25 -38.48 20.11 44.93
CA LEU A 25 -37.82 18.86 45.26
C LEU A 25 -37.75 18.01 43.97
N SER A 26 -36.57 17.93 43.34
CA SER A 26 -36.36 17.05 42.18
C SER A 26 -36.74 15.62 42.57
N PRO A 27 -37.45 14.88 41.71
CA PRO A 27 -37.81 13.49 42.01
C PRO A 27 -36.52 12.67 42.19
N THR A 28 -36.37 12.11 43.38
CA THR A 28 -35.25 11.24 43.75
C THR A 28 -35.28 9.97 42.88
N ASP A 29 -34.28 9.80 42.02
CA ASP A 29 -34.16 8.61 41.20
C ASP A 29 -33.75 7.41 42.08
N SER A 30 -34.67 6.47 42.27
CA SER A 30 -34.41 5.24 43.03
C SER A 30 -34.19 4.08 42.08
N LEU A 31 -33.05 3.39 42.19
CA LEU A 31 -32.80 2.16 41.44
C LEU A 31 -33.27 0.96 42.28
N VAL A 32 -34.32 0.28 41.83
CA VAL A 32 -34.88 -0.89 42.51
C VAL A 32 -34.56 -2.15 41.72
N ILE A 33 -33.72 -3.01 42.30
CA ILE A 33 -33.38 -4.32 41.76
C ILE A 33 -34.20 -5.37 42.52
N ARG A 34 -35.02 -6.15 41.80
CA ARG A 34 -35.85 -7.22 42.38
C ARG A 34 -35.16 -8.57 42.14
N PHE A 35 -35.04 -9.38 43.18
CA PHE A 35 -34.49 -10.73 43.12
C PHE A 35 -35.61 -11.77 43.31
N ALA A 36 -35.28 -13.05 43.10
CA ALA A 36 -36.15 -14.16 43.43
C ALA A 36 -36.53 -14.15 44.93
N ASN A 37 -37.67 -14.74 45.29
CA ASN A 37 -38.16 -14.84 46.67
C ASN A 37 -38.55 -13.51 47.36
N ARG A 38 -39.05 -12.53 46.59
CA ARG A 38 -39.54 -11.21 47.07
C ARG A 38 -38.47 -10.27 47.65
N THR A 39 -37.20 -10.62 47.60
CA THR A 39 -36.09 -9.77 48.03
C THR A 39 -35.88 -8.59 47.06
N ARG A 40 -35.64 -7.39 47.59
CA ARG A 40 -35.40 -6.18 46.80
C ARG A 40 -34.17 -5.46 47.34
N LEU A 41 -33.28 -5.03 46.44
CA LEU A 41 -32.22 -4.06 46.74
C LEU A 41 -32.68 -2.71 46.23
N VAL A 42 -32.76 -1.73 47.13
CA VAL A 42 -33.14 -0.35 46.80
C VAL A 42 -31.94 0.54 47.02
N ILE A 43 -31.49 1.17 45.95
CA ILE A 43 -30.39 2.12 45.96
C ILE A 43 -31.01 3.52 45.81
N TYR A 44 -30.80 4.36 46.82
CA TYR A 44 -31.26 5.74 46.84
C TYR A 44 -30.09 6.66 46.44
N GLY A 45 -30.28 7.44 45.37
CA GLY A 45 -29.33 8.43 44.91
C GLY A 45 -30.04 9.75 44.60
N PRO A 46 -29.55 10.91 45.09
CA PRO A 46 -30.17 12.20 44.78
C PRO A 46 -29.95 12.67 43.33
N ASP A 47 -28.96 12.10 42.63
CA ASP A 47 -28.58 12.50 41.28
C ASP A 47 -27.95 11.35 40.47
N LYS A 48 -27.95 11.45 39.15
CA LYS A 48 -27.40 10.42 38.24
C LYS A 48 -25.90 10.15 38.46
N ALA A 49 -25.12 11.13 38.95
CA ALA A 49 -23.70 10.95 39.23
C ALA A 49 -23.48 10.14 40.51
N SER A 50 -24.34 10.29 41.53
CA SER A 50 -24.32 9.44 42.73
C SER A 50 -24.52 7.95 42.41
N ILE A 51 -25.39 7.64 41.43
CA ILE A 51 -25.61 6.26 40.97
C ILE A 51 -24.39 5.75 40.18
N GLN A 52 -23.74 6.60 39.38
CA GLN A 52 -22.50 6.21 38.67
C GLN A 52 -21.33 5.96 39.62
N ALA A 53 -21.24 6.70 40.74
CA ALA A 53 -20.19 6.51 41.73
C ALA A 53 -20.21 5.09 42.36
N LEU A 54 -21.35 4.39 42.33
CA LEU A 54 -21.47 3.00 42.80
C LEU A 54 -20.60 2.02 42.00
N SER A 55 -20.20 2.34 40.77
CA SER A 55 -19.25 1.53 39.98
C SER A 55 -17.87 1.42 40.62
N ASN A 56 -17.49 2.38 41.46
CA ASN A 56 -16.20 2.42 42.16
C ASN A 56 -16.19 1.55 43.42
N TYR A 57 -17.36 1.08 43.86
CA TYR A 57 -17.52 0.21 45.01
C TYR A 57 -17.61 -1.26 44.59
N ASP A 58 -17.17 -2.16 45.46
CA ASP A 58 -17.34 -3.59 45.29
C ASP A 58 -18.67 -4.04 45.92
N LEU A 59 -19.72 -4.08 45.10
CA LEU A 59 -21.06 -4.50 45.50
C LEU A 59 -21.10 -5.94 46.05
N ASN A 60 -20.22 -6.82 45.57
CA ASN A 60 -20.15 -8.20 46.05
C ASN A 60 -19.60 -8.28 47.48
N LYS A 61 -18.60 -7.44 47.80
CA LYS A 61 -18.06 -7.32 49.16
C LYS A 61 -19.12 -6.79 50.14
N ILE A 62 -19.90 -5.80 49.71
CA ILE A 62 -21.00 -5.20 50.50
C ILE A 62 -22.04 -6.26 50.88
N VAL A 63 -22.52 -7.05 49.90
CA VAL A 63 -23.53 -8.09 50.15
C VAL A 63 -23.00 -9.21 51.04
N ARG A 64 -21.75 -9.65 50.81
CA ARG A 64 -21.12 -10.72 51.61
C ARG A 64 -20.97 -10.31 53.07
N GLU A 65 -20.54 -9.08 53.34
CA GLU A 65 -20.35 -8.61 54.72
C GLU A 65 -21.69 -8.37 55.44
N MET A 66 -22.71 -7.87 54.72
CA MET A 66 -24.06 -7.79 55.27
C MET A 66 -24.61 -9.17 55.63
N GLY A 67 -24.40 -10.19 54.79
CA GLY A 67 -24.79 -11.57 55.09
C GLY A 67 -24.14 -12.10 56.36
N MET A 68 -22.81 -11.95 56.49
CA MET A 68 -22.08 -12.38 57.69
C MET A 68 -22.53 -11.66 58.97
N LYS A 69 -22.88 -10.37 58.89
CA LYS A 69 -23.38 -9.60 60.04
C LYS A 69 -24.81 -9.96 60.42
N LEU A 70 -25.64 -10.37 59.46
CA LEU A 70 -27.01 -10.80 59.74
C LEU A 70 -27.03 -12.19 60.40
N ASP A 71 -26.14 -13.09 59.98
CA ASP A 71 -25.99 -14.43 60.57
C ASP A 71 -25.43 -14.42 61.99
N SER A 72 -24.70 -13.35 62.37
CA SER A 72 -24.06 -13.22 63.69
C SER A 72 -24.92 -12.51 64.74
N VAL A 73 -26.14 -12.06 64.41
CA VAL A 73 -27.05 -11.44 65.38
C VAL A 73 -28.40 -12.17 65.40
N PRO A 74 -28.59 -13.18 66.27
CA PRO A 74 -29.89 -13.80 66.48
C PRO A 74 -30.87 -12.78 67.07
N GLY A 75 -31.81 -12.28 66.26
CA GLY A 75 -32.87 -11.35 66.69
C GLY A 75 -32.53 -9.86 66.64
N GLY A 76 -31.51 -9.44 65.88
CA GLY A 76 -31.09 -8.04 65.76
C GLY A 76 -31.90 -7.16 64.80
N PRO A 77 -31.79 -5.81 64.90
CA PRO A 77 -32.56 -4.88 64.08
C PRO A 77 -32.21 -4.94 62.58
N THR A 78 -33.21 -4.66 61.74
CA THR A 78 -33.20 -4.80 60.27
C THR A 78 -32.50 -3.67 59.51
N ALA A 79 -31.82 -2.74 60.20
CA ALA A 79 -31.14 -1.61 59.58
C ALA A 79 -29.74 -1.40 60.19
N ILE A 80 -28.71 -1.59 59.36
CA ILE A 80 -27.31 -1.33 59.72
C ILE A 80 -26.80 -0.23 58.80
N SER A 81 -26.51 0.95 59.36
CA SER A 81 -25.86 2.06 58.63
C SER A 81 -24.35 2.00 58.88
N GLN A 82 -23.54 1.87 57.83
CA GLN A 82 -22.08 1.85 57.93
C GLN A 82 -21.44 2.80 56.91
N ASP A 83 -20.23 3.24 57.21
CA ASP A 83 -19.43 4.10 56.35
C ASP A 83 -18.99 3.37 55.07
N GLY A 84 -19.26 3.99 53.92
CA GLY A 84 -19.06 3.39 52.60
C GLY A 84 -17.60 3.25 52.18
N GLY A 85 -16.67 4.02 52.80
CA GLY A 85 -15.26 4.07 52.41
C GLY A 85 -14.54 2.71 52.41
N ARG A 86 -15.00 1.74 53.20
CA ARG A 86 -14.42 0.38 53.32
C ARG A 86 -14.71 -0.55 52.15
N PHE A 87 -15.62 -0.15 51.27
CA PHE A 87 -16.08 -0.94 50.13
C PHE A 87 -15.57 -0.42 48.78
N LEU A 88 -14.66 0.56 48.80
CA LEU A 88 -13.97 1.01 47.59
C LEU A 88 -13.12 -0.13 47.00
N LYS A 89 -13.02 -0.18 45.68
CA LYS A 89 -12.14 -1.12 44.97
C LYS A 89 -10.68 -0.75 45.24
N ASP A 90 -10.02 -1.50 46.13
CA ASP A 90 -8.60 -1.33 46.40
C ASP A 90 -7.76 -1.88 45.23
N THR A 91 -6.94 -1.01 44.63
CA THR A 91 -5.92 -1.44 43.66
C THR A 91 -4.69 -1.87 44.45
N VAL A 92 -4.52 -3.17 44.69
CA VAL A 92 -3.34 -3.70 45.39
C VAL A 92 -2.16 -3.77 44.43
N LEU A 93 -1.11 -3.00 44.71
CA LEU A 93 0.18 -3.07 44.02
C LEU A 93 1.04 -4.16 44.69
N VAL A 94 1.19 -5.31 44.03
CA VAL A 94 2.14 -6.34 44.46
C VAL A 94 3.47 -6.11 43.76
N VAL A 95 4.47 -5.65 44.50
CA VAL A 95 5.85 -5.53 44.00
C VAL A 95 6.63 -6.78 44.41
N THR A 96 6.96 -7.65 43.46
CA THR A 96 7.85 -8.78 43.71
C THR A 96 9.23 -8.49 43.14
N LYS A 97 10.25 -8.44 44.02
CA LYS A 97 11.64 -8.24 43.64
C LYS A 97 12.30 -9.60 43.36
N LYS A 98 12.74 -9.84 42.12
CA LYS A 98 13.69 -10.91 41.77
C LYS A 98 15.01 -10.29 41.32
N GLN A 99 16.10 -11.07 41.41
CA GLN A 99 17.50 -10.62 41.30
C GLN A 99 17.92 -10.06 39.92
N ASP A 100 17.03 -9.96 38.93
CA ASP A 100 17.38 -9.45 37.60
C ASP A 100 16.28 -8.61 36.93
N GLY A 101 15.70 -7.67 37.71
CA GLY A 101 14.80 -6.63 37.19
C GLY A 101 13.43 -6.58 37.86
N VAL A 102 12.88 -5.36 37.97
CA VAL A 102 11.58 -5.08 38.59
C VAL A 102 10.49 -5.17 37.50
N THR A 103 9.55 -6.10 37.64
CA THR A 103 8.36 -6.16 36.78
C THR A 103 7.17 -5.62 37.56
N VAL A 104 6.58 -4.53 37.09
CA VAL A 104 5.34 -3.96 37.65
C VAL A 104 4.16 -4.60 36.91
N VAL A 105 3.39 -5.43 37.60
CA VAL A 105 2.14 -6.01 37.06
C VAL A 105 0.97 -5.30 37.72
N ILE A 106 0.19 -4.55 36.93
CA ILE A 106 -1.07 -3.95 37.37
C ILE A 106 -2.14 -5.03 37.25
N SER A 107 -2.40 -5.75 38.35
CA SER A 107 -3.51 -6.71 38.43
C SER A 107 -4.73 -6.01 39.02
N GLY A 108 -5.65 -5.57 38.15
CA GLY A 108 -7.04 -5.32 38.52
C GLY A 108 -7.75 -6.64 38.76
N THR A 109 -8.24 -6.84 39.98
CA THR A 109 -8.69 -8.12 40.53
C THR A 109 -9.99 -8.65 39.90
N ASN A 110 -9.89 -9.87 39.38
CA ASN A 110 -10.87 -10.97 39.36
C ASN A 110 -12.30 -10.68 38.88
N ASP A 111 -12.51 -10.88 37.58
CA ASP A 111 -13.68 -11.62 37.10
C ASP A 111 -13.19 -12.95 36.53
N SER A 112 -13.00 -13.92 37.42
CA SER A 112 -12.59 -15.28 37.06
C SER A 112 -13.79 -16.05 36.54
N ALA A 113 -14.25 -15.70 35.34
CA ALA A 113 -14.76 -16.73 34.45
C ALA A 113 -13.55 -17.64 34.16
N LYS A 114 -13.43 -18.74 34.90
CA LYS A 114 -12.46 -19.81 34.62
C LYS A 114 -12.80 -20.37 33.24
N THR A 115 -12.28 -19.70 32.21
CA THR A 115 -12.04 -20.34 30.92
C THR A 115 -10.89 -21.29 31.20
N PRO A 116 -11.00 -22.60 30.92
CA PRO A 116 -9.91 -23.54 31.14
C PRO A 116 -8.62 -22.95 30.57
N ASP A 117 -7.53 -22.99 31.35
CA ASP A 117 -6.21 -22.45 30.98
C ASP A 117 -5.74 -23.01 29.62
N SER A 118 -6.14 -24.26 29.37
CA SER A 118 -5.94 -24.99 28.11
C SER A 118 -6.71 -24.46 26.90
N GLN A 119 -7.70 -23.58 27.09
CA GLN A 119 -8.53 -22.98 26.04
C GLN A 119 -8.01 -21.58 25.67
N LYS A 120 -7.56 -20.80 26.65
CA LYS A 120 -6.99 -19.46 26.43
C LYS A 120 -5.67 -19.52 25.67
N ASP A 121 -4.79 -20.46 26.02
CA ASP A 121 -3.54 -20.70 25.28
C ASP A 121 -3.78 -21.19 23.85
N LYS A 122 -4.86 -21.95 23.61
CA LYS A 122 -5.22 -22.43 22.27
C LYS A 122 -5.76 -21.31 21.39
N ASP A 123 -6.58 -20.42 21.94
CA ASP A 123 -7.15 -19.28 21.19
C ASP A 123 -6.05 -18.26 20.85
N ASP A 124 -5.15 -17.96 21.78
CA ASP A 124 -4.03 -17.05 21.55
C ASP A 124 -3.02 -17.63 20.55
N GLN A 125 -2.75 -18.95 20.62
CA GLN A 125 -1.95 -19.63 19.60
C GLN A 125 -2.67 -19.69 18.25
N GLN A 126 -3.98 -19.91 18.21
CA GLN A 126 -4.74 -19.86 16.96
C GLN A 126 -4.75 -18.46 16.35
N TYR A 127 -4.87 -17.40 17.15
CA TYR A 127 -4.85 -16.02 16.67
C TYR A 127 -3.45 -15.60 16.20
N LYS A 128 -2.40 -16.02 16.91
CA LYS A 128 -1.00 -15.84 16.48
C LYS A 128 -0.72 -16.65 15.22
N GLN A 129 -1.15 -17.90 15.13
CA GLN A 129 -0.97 -18.73 13.92
C GLN A 129 -1.82 -18.22 12.76
N ALA A 130 -3.02 -17.69 12.99
CA ALA A 130 -3.88 -17.11 11.95
C ALA A 130 -3.33 -15.76 11.47
N SER A 131 -2.81 -14.92 12.38
CA SER A 131 -2.15 -13.66 12.02
C SER A 131 -0.80 -13.90 11.34
N GLU A 132 -0.02 -14.89 11.77
CA GLU A 132 1.18 -15.39 11.09
C GLU A 132 0.84 -15.96 9.71
N ARG A 133 -0.20 -16.79 9.59
CA ARG A 133 -0.68 -17.32 8.30
C ARG A 133 -1.23 -16.22 7.40
N ALA A 134 -1.86 -15.18 7.95
CA ALA A 134 -2.33 -14.01 7.21
C ALA A 134 -1.16 -13.09 6.79
N LYS A 135 -0.11 -12.98 7.61
CA LYS A 135 1.17 -12.35 7.26
C LYS A 135 1.87 -13.13 6.15
N ARG A 136 2.04 -14.44 6.32
CA ARG A 136 2.66 -15.35 5.35
C ARG A 136 1.87 -15.47 4.05
N ARG A 137 0.53 -15.40 4.07
CA ARG A 137 -0.32 -15.30 2.86
C ARG A 137 -0.23 -13.93 2.19
N ARG A 138 0.08 -12.85 2.94
CA ARG A 138 0.35 -11.51 2.39
C ARG A 138 1.80 -11.33 1.92
N GLU A 139 2.72 -12.15 2.43
CA GLU A 139 4.11 -12.32 2.00
C GLU A 139 4.28 -13.44 0.96
N GLY A 140 3.17 -14.02 0.47
CA GLY A 140 3.21 -14.98 -0.63
C GLY A 140 3.88 -14.31 -1.83
N ASN A 141 5.00 -14.89 -2.28
CA ASN A 141 5.86 -14.44 -3.37
C ASN A 141 5.19 -13.36 -4.23
N ASN A 142 5.60 -12.10 -4.03
CA ASN A 142 5.20 -10.94 -4.85
C ASN A 142 5.77 -11.04 -6.27
N PHE A 143 5.87 -12.24 -6.82
CA PHE A 143 6.44 -12.50 -8.12
C PHE A 143 5.36 -12.30 -9.16
N ASP A 144 5.50 -11.22 -9.91
CA ASP A 144 4.62 -10.75 -10.96
C ASP A 144 5.17 -11.20 -12.31
N TYR A 145 4.29 -11.64 -13.20
CA TYR A 145 4.61 -12.00 -14.57
C TYR A 145 3.79 -11.11 -15.48
N GLY A 146 4.46 -10.44 -16.41
CA GLY A 146 3.83 -9.50 -17.32
C GLY A 146 4.15 -9.81 -18.77
N VAL A 147 3.22 -9.45 -19.65
CA VAL A 147 3.44 -9.47 -21.10
C VAL A 147 3.24 -8.05 -21.63
N SER A 148 4.27 -7.52 -22.29
CA SER A 148 4.26 -6.17 -22.84
C SER A 148 4.29 -6.21 -24.37
N ILE A 149 3.39 -5.46 -25.00
CA ILE A 149 3.30 -5.34 -26.45
C ILE A 149 3.32 -3.86 -26.82
N GLY A 150 4.12 -3.49 -27.81
CA GLY A 150 4.26 -2.09 -28.19
C GLY A 150 4.81 -1.90 -29.59
N LEU A 151 5.18 -0.65 -29.85
CA LEU A 151 5.82 -0.20 -31.08
C LEU A 151 7.17 0.42 -30.75
N ASN A 152 8.09 0.30 -31.70
CA ASN A 152 9.42 0.89 -31.64
C ASN A 152 9.53 1.99 -32.69
N ASN A 153 10.18 3.08 -32.31
CA ASN A 153 10.56 4.15 -33.22
C ASN A 153 12.02 4.57 -32.96
N PHE A 154 12.65 5.14 -33.97
CA PHE A 154 13.96 5.75 -33.84
C PHE A 154 13.84 7.24 -33.58
N ILE A 155 14.69 7.73 -32.68
CA ILE A 155 14.91 9.14 -32.44
C ILE A 155 16.34 9.41 -32.86
N GLN A 156 16.48 10.18 -33.93
CA GLN A 156 17.78 10.60 -34.42
C GLN A 156 18.35 11.70 -33.53
N GLN A 157 19.60 11.53 -33.12
CA GLN A 157 20.30 12.49 -32.27
C GLN A 157 21.23 13.40 -33.09
N SER A 158 21.90 12.83 -34.09
CA SER A 158 22.88 13.52 -34.94
C SER A 158 22.76 13.02 -36.38
N THR A 159 22.70 13.92 -37.36
CA THR A 159 22.73 13.57 -38.78
C THR A 159 24.16 13.34 -39.24
N SER A 160 24.41 12.22 -39.92
CA SER A 160 25.71 11.87 -40.48
C SER A 160 25.61 11.74 -42.00
N VAL A 161 26.58 12.28 -42.73
CA VAL A 161 26.62 12.17 -44.20
C VAL A 161 26.72 10.70 -44.66
N ALA A 162 27.28 9.83 -43.82
CA ALA A 162 27.37 8.39 -44.09
C ALA A 162 26.02 7.66 -43.97
N TYR A 163 25.01 8.27 -43.33
CA TYR A 163 23.70 7.68 -43.07
C TYR A 163 22.60 8.70 -43.38
N PRO A 164 22.11 8.77 -44.63
CA PRO A 164 20.94 9.57 -44.99
C PRO A 164 19.70 9.10 -44.21
N GLU A 165 18.85 10.02 -43.76
CA GLU A 165 17.70 9.71 -42.89
C GLU A 165 16.76 8.68 -43.53
N ASP A 166 16.47 8.84 -44.82
CA ASP A 166 15.61 7.96 -45.61
C ASP A 166 16.10 6.49 -45.69
N SER A 167 17.38 6.24 -45.42
CA SER A 167 17.98 4.90 -45.59
C SER A 167 17.66 3.93 -44.44
N TYR A 168 17.38 4.44 -43.24
CA TYR A 168 17.12 3.63 -42.04
C TYR A 168 15.75 3.89 -41.40
N ASP A 169 14.87 4.59 -42.12
CA ASP A 169 13.53 4.87 -41.66
C ASP A 169 12.73 3.60 -41.36
N LEU A 170 11.93 3.69 -40.31
CA LEU A 170 11.15 2.57 -39.80
C LEU A 170 9.68 2.72 -40.15
N ARG A 171 9.08 1.61 -40.57
CA ARG A 171 7.61 1.51 -40.68
C ARG A 171 7.00 1.56 -39.27
N PRO A 172 6.26 2.60 -38.89
CA PRO A 172 5.83 2.78 -37.49
C PRO A 172 4.97 1.64 -36.96
N LEU A 173 4.08 1.08 -37.79
CA LEU A 173 3.22 -0.06 -37.42
C LEU A 173 3.87 -1.44 -37.65
N GLY A 174 4.98 -1.46 -38.41
CA GLY A 174 5.76 -2.67 -38.70
C GLY A 174 6.78 -2.99 -37.60
N SER A 175 7.28 -1.96 -36.93
CA SER A 175 8.29 -2.02 -35.87
C SER A 175 7.65 -2.32 -34.52
N ARG A 176 7.53 -3.62 -34.20
CA ARG A 176 6.82 -4.11 -33.01
C ARG A 176 7.76 -4.50 -31.89
N TYR A 177 7.31 -4.24 -30.67
CA TYR A 177 7.93 -4.64 -29.42
C TYR A 177 7.12 -5.74 -28.75
N PHE A 178 7.81 -6.75 -28.24
CA PHE A 178 7.23 -7.80 -27.42
C PHE A 178 8.17 -8.07 -26.27
N ALA A 179 7.68 -8.12 -25.04
CA ALA A 179 8.49 -8.49 -23.89
C ALA A 179 7.73 -9.34 -22.89
N LEU A 180 8.50 -10.21 -22.22
CA LEU A 180 8.07 -11.00 -21.08
C LEU A 180 8.83 -10.48 -19.86
N SER A 181 8.10 -10.10 -18.82
CA SER A 181 8.69 -9.61 -17.58
C SER A 181 8.34 -10.52 -16.41
N ALA A 182 9.28 -10.68 -15.51
CA ALA A 182 9.17 -11.49 -14.31
C ALA A 182 9.87 -10.74 -13.18
N GLY A 183 9.15 -10.31 -12.15
CA GLY A 183 9.72 -9.41 -11.17
C GLY A 183 8.95 -9.36 -9.87
N ALA A 184 9.41 -8.53 -8.94
CA ALA A 184 8.70 -8.24 -7.71
C ALA A 184 8.34 -6.77 -7.58
N MET A 185 7.25 -6.51 -6.86
CA MET A 185 6.77 -5.16 -6.60
C MET A 185 6.46 -4.95 -5.11
N PRO A 186 7.46 -4.96 -4.21
CA PRO A 186 7.27 -4.64 -2.80
C PRO A 186 6.76 -3.21 -2.61
N THR A 187 5.97 -3.01 -1.56
CA THR A 187 5.53 -1.69 -1.12
C THR A 187 6.56 -1.11 -0.15
N ILE A 188 7.16 0.01 -0.51
CA ILE A 188 8.18 0.70 0.29
C ILE A 188 7.50 1.61 1.31
N ILE A 189 6.55 2.44 0.87
CA ILE A 189 5.79 3.34 1.73
C ILE A 189 4.31 3.08 1.51
N ARG A 190 3.59 2.81 2.60
CA ARG A 190 2.15 2.57 2.56
C ARG A 190 1.40 3.75 3.18
N GLY A 191 0.62 4.44 2.35
CA GLY A 191 -0.31 5.49 2.79
C GLY A 191 -1.77 5.09 2.54
N LYS A 192 -2.69 5.87 3.09
CA LYS A 192 -4.15 5.63 2.98
C LYS A 192 -4.68 5.80 1.55
N TYR A 193 -4.20 6.82 0.83
CA TYR A 193 -4.65 7.17 -0.53
C TYR A 193 -3.58 6.95 -1.60
N ALA A 194 -2.31 6.84 -1.20
CA ALA A 194 -1.19 6.58 -2.10
C ALA A 194 -0.20 5.64 -1.44
N SER A 195 0.41 4.74 -2.20
CA SER A 195 1.52 3.91 -1.74
C SER A 195 2.64 3.90 -2.77
N LEU A 196 3.88 4.05 -2.30
CA LEU A 196 5.08 3.92 -3.10
C LEU A 196 5.49 2.45 -3.14
N LYS A 197 5.57 1.90 -4.34
CA LYS A 197 6.07 0.56 -4.62
C LYS A 197 7.34 0.66 -5.44
N LEU A 198 8.18 -0.36 -5.38
CA LEU A 198 9.36 -0.46 -6.23
C LEU A 198 9.20 -1.70 -7.11
N TYR A 199 9.04 -1.50 -8.41
CA TYR A 199 9.08 -2.60 -9.37
C TYR A 199 10.53 -2.90 -9.72
N TYR A 200 10.95 -4.15 -9.59
CA TYR A 200 12.24 -4.63 -10.08
C TYR A 200 12.10 -6.07 -10.56
N GLY A 201 12.85 -6.45 -11.58
CA GLY A 201 12.74 -7.81 -12.12
C GLY A 201 13.69 -8.07 -13.27
N VAL A 202 13.34 -9.07 -14.06
CA VAL A 202 14.00 -9.43 -15.30
C VAL A 202 12.98 -9.32 -16.43
N GLU A 203 13.40 -8.74 -17.54
CA GLU A 203 12.60 -8.57 -18.74
C GLU A 203 13.35 -9.13 -19.94
N VAL A 204 12.73 -10.04 -20.69
CA VAL A 204 13.23 -10.50 -21.99
C VAL A 204 12.39 -9.85 -23.07
N ALA A 205 13.02 -9.05 -23.91
CA ALA A 205 12.36 -8.25 -24.93
C ALA A 205 12.89 -8.56 -26.33
N TRP A 206 11.98 -8.61 -27.29
CA TRP A 206 12.22 -8.71 -28.72
C TRP A 206 11.80 -7.42 -29.40
N ASN A 207 12.81 -6.64 -29.78
CA ASN A 207 12.63 -5.43 -30.56
C ASN A 207 12.66 -5.78 -32.04
N ASN A 208 11.55 -5.59 -32.75
CA ASN A 208 11.54 -5.70 -34.20
C ASN A 208 11.58 -4.29 -34.80
N PHE A 209 12.59 -4.03 -35.59
CA PHE A 209 12.75 -2.81 -36.40
C PHE A 209 12.47 -3.19 -37.85
N MET A 210 11.34 -2.73 -38.39
CA MET A 210 10.97 -2.96 -39.78
C MET A 210 11.32 -1.71 -40.58
N PHE A 211 12.21 -1.86 -41.56
CA PHE A 211 12.62 -0.75 -42.41
C PHE A 211 11.53 -0.42 -43.43
N GLU A 212 11.49 0.85 -43.83
CA GLU A 212 10.65 1.35 -44.90
C GLU A 212 11.27 1.03 -46.28
N GLY A 213 10.39 0.80 -47.26
CA GLY A 213 10.80 0.39 -48.61
C GLY A 213 11.59 -0.92 -48.66
N ASN A 214 12.63 -0.91 -49.49
CA ASN A 214 13.49 -2.05 -49.82
C ASN A 214 14.85 -1.98 -49.09
N ASN A 215 14.98 -1.13 -48.09
CA ASN A 215 16.22 -0.94 -47.33
C ASN A 215 16.52 -2.16 -46.44
N VAL A 216 17.78 -2.57 -46.41
CA VAL A 216 18.23 -3.73 -45.63
C VAL A 216 19.44 -3.39 -44.78
N ALA A 217 19.42 -3.76 -43.50
CA ALA A 217 20.61 -3.63 -42.66
C ALA A 217 21.66 -4.67 -43.08
N GLU A 218 22.84 -4.24 -43.51
CA GLU A 218 23.96 -5.11 -43.88
C GLU A 218 25.19 -4.79 -43.04
N LYS A 219 25.88 -5.84 -42.56
CA LYS A 219 27.13 -5.67 -41.83
C LYS A 219 28.28 -5.56 -42.84
N THR A 220 28.99 -4.43 -42.81
CA THR A 220 30.24 -4.21 -43.57
C THR A 220 31.45 -4.32 -42.64
N PRO A 221 32.70 -4.36 -43.13
CA PRO A 221 33.89 -4.39 -42.26
C PRO A 221 34.06 -3.14 -41.39
N THR A 222 33.50 -2.00 -41.82
CA THR A 222 33.70 -0.70 -41.18
C THR A 222 32.49 -0.23 -40.37
N GLY A 223 31.30 -0.80 -40.57
CA GLY A 223 30.05 -0.44 -39.87
C GLY A 223 28.82 -1.17 -40.43
N VAL A 224 27.63 -0.84 -39.96
CA VAL A 224 26.37 -1.24 -40.60
C VAL A 224 26.11 -0.33 -41.79
N ALA A 225 25.56 -0.85 -42.88
CA ALA A 225 25.07 -0.07 -44.02
C ALA A 225 23.59 -0.39 -44.24
N PHE A 226 22.85 0.54 -44.86
CA PHE A 226 21.45 0.35 -45.21
C PHE A 226 21.24 0.51 -46.72
N PRO A 227 21.82 -0.38 -47.55
CA PRO A 227 21.57 -0.31 -48.99
C PRO A 227 20.12 -0.65 -49.31
N ASP A 228 19.63 -0.05 -50.40
CA ASP A 228 18.44 -0.55 -51.10
C ASP A 228 18.80 -1.92 -51.72
N ALA A 229 17.95 -2.92 -51.50
CA ALA A 229 18.12 -4.24 -52.09
C ALA A 229 18.01 -4.24 -53.63
N GLY A 230 17.52 -3.15 -54.25
CA GLY A 230 17.36 -3.01 -55.70
C GLY A 230 16.25 -3.91 -56.28
N ARG A 231 15.40 -4.45 -55.40
CA ARG A 231 14.31 -5.38 -55.70
C ARG A 231 13.22 -5.24 -54.65
N ASP A 232 11.99 -5.60 -55.01
CA ASP A 232 10.86 -5.46 -54.11
C ASP A 232 10.87 -6.50 -52.97
N LEU A 233 11.02 -5.98 -51.76
CA LEU A 233 10.99 -6.74 -50.52
C LEU A 233 9.58 -6.68 -49.92
N GLN A 234 8.98 -7.84 -49.67
CA GLN A 234 7.74 -7.90 -48.89
C GLN A 234 7.98 -7.51 -47.43
N LYS A 235 9.18 -7.80 -46.90
CA LYS A 235 9.51 -7.54 -45.50
C LYS A 235 11.02 -7.48 -45.28
N SER A 236 11.52 -6.32 -44.87
CA SER A 236 12.87 -6.17 -44.31
C SER A 236 12.78 -5.84 -42.83
N LYS A 237 13.42 -6.64 -41.96
CA LYS A 237 13.46 -6.35 -40.52
C LYS A 237 14.76 -6.76 -39.84
N LEU A 238 15.16 -5.97 -38.85
CA LEU A 238 16.18 -6.30 -37.87
C LEU A 238 15.50 -6.62 -36.53
N THR A 239 15.71 -7.82 -36.00
CA THR A 239 15.19 -8.22 -34.69
C THR A 239 16.33 -8.30 -33.70
N VAL A 240 16.17 -7.66 -32.54
CA VAL A 240 17.13 -7.67 -31.43
C VAL A 240 16.45 -8.24 -30.19
N CYS A 241 17.00 -9.34 -29.69
CA CYS A 241 16.61 -9.98 -28.44
C CYS A 241 17.50 -9.44 -27.32
N THR A 242 16.90 -8.93 -26.26
CA THR A 242 17.59 -8.37 -25.11
C THR A 242 17.01 -8.93 -23.82
N ILE A 243 17.86 -9.16 -22.83
CA ILE A 243 17.45 -9.40 -21.44
C ILE A 243 17.85 -8.20 -20.61
N GLY A 244 17.01 -7.75 -19.71
CA GLY A 244 17.31 -6.58 -18.91
C GLY A 244 16.69 -6.60 -17.54
N VAL A 245 17.10 -5.65 -16.73
CA VAL A 245 16.61 -5.45 -15.37
C VAL A 245 16.03 -4.04 -15.29
N PRO A 246 14.69 -3.90 -15.28
CA PRO A 246 14.04 -2.64 -14.95
C PRO A 246 14.02 -2.42 -13.44
N VAL A 247 14.21 -1.16 -13.02
CA VAL A 247 14.02 -0.70 -11.64
C VAL A 247 13.19 0.58 -11.68
N VAL A 248 11.92 0.47 -11.28
CA VAL A 248 10.92 1.52 -11.44
C VAL A 248 10.19 1.79 -10.13
N PRO A 249 10.52 2.88 -9.43
CA PRO A 249 9.65 3.45 -8.41
C PRO A 249 8.29 3.79 -8.99
N ARG A 250 7.22 3.30 -8.36
CA ARG A 250 5.83 3.44 -8.82
C ARG A 250 4.95 3.90 -7.67
N VAL A 251 4.29 5.04 -7.85
CA VAL A 251 3.25 5.53 -6.95
C VAL A 251 1.90 4.98 -7.41
N THR A 252 1.22 4.25 -6.52
CA THR A 252 -0.12 3.72 -6.78
C THR A 252 -1.14 4.50 -5.95
N PHE A 253 -2.20 5.00 -6.59
CA PHE A 253 -3.28 5.74 -5.97
C PHE A 253 -4.50 4.84 -5.73
N TYR A 254 -5.15 5.03 -4.58
CA TYR A 254 -6.29 4.24 -4.12
C TYR A 254 -7.48 5.13 -3.80
N ASN A 255 -8.70 4.63 -4.05
CA ASN A 255 -9.94 5.28 -3.64
C ASN A 255 -10.20 5.13 -2.13
N SER A 256 -11.21 5.84 -1.60
CA SER A 256 -11.73 5.66 -0.24
C SER A 256 -12.03 4.20 0.10
N ASP A 257 -12.46 3.42 -0.91
CA ASP A 257 -12.81 2.00 -0.79
C ASP A 257 -11.60 1.06 -0.87
N GLY A 258 -10.38 1.61 -0.93
CA GLY A 258 -9.14 0.84 -1.04
C GLY A 258 -8.87 0.23 -2.43
N ARG A 259 -9.69 0.55 -3.43
CA ARG A 259 -9.49 0.09 -4.81
C ARG A 259 -8.45 0.92 -5.54
N LYS A 260 -7.57 0.28 -6.30
CA LYS A 260 -6.55 0.93 -7.14
C LYS A 260 -7.23 1.71 -8.27
N ILE A 261 -6.92 3.00 -8.40
CA ILE A 261 -7.45 3.87 -9.47
C ILE A 261 -6.45 3.96 -10.60
N CYS A 262 -5.24 4.41 -10.27
CA CYS A 262 -4.15 4.59 -11.23
C CYS A 262 -2.80 4.37 -10.56
N HIS A 263 -1.76 4.19 -11.38
CA HIS A 263 -0.38 4.22 -10.93
C HIS A 263 0.49 4.95 -11.93
N ILE A 264 1.51 5.62 -11.41
CA ILE A 264 2.52 6.31 -12.19
C ILE A 264 3.87 5.83 -11.68
N GLY A 265 4.73 5.39 -12.59
CA GLY A 265 6.10 5.00 -12.26
C GLY A 265 7.09 5.66 -13.20
N LEU A 266 8.24 6.04 -12.66
CA LEU A 266 9.35 6.56 -13.42
C LEU A 266 10.64 5.98 -12.84
N GLY A 267 11.44 5.35 -13.69
CA GLY A 267 12.70 4.74 -13.29
C GLY A 267 13.59 4.49 -14.49
N GLY A 268 14.48 3.51 -14.34
CA GLY A 268 15.46 3.16 -15.36
C GLY A 268 15.51 1.66 -15.60
N TYR A 269 16.23 1.29 -16.65
CA TYR A 269 16.56 -0.10 -16.93
C TYR A 269 17.93 -0.22 -17.55
N VAL A 270 18.49 -1.43 -17.44
CA VAL A 270 19.69 -1.84 -18.17
C VAL A 270 19.34 -3.12 -18.92
N ASN A 271 19.67 -3.16 -20.20
CA ASN A 271 19.47 -4.29 -21.10
C ASN A 271 20.83 -4.79 -21.59
N TYR A 272 20.97 -6.10 -21.64
CA TYR A 272 22.03 -6.83 -22.31
C TYR A 272 21.46 -7.53 -23.55
N ARG A 273 22.13 -7.39 -24.68
CA ARG A 273 21.74 -8.03 -25.93
C ARG A 273 22.13 -9.52 -25.92
N LEU A 274 21.15 -10.38 -26.15
CA LEU A 274 21.35 -11.82 -26.24
C LEU A 274 21.58 -12.30 -27.67
N ASP A 275 20.79 -11.79 -28.61
CA ASP A 275 20.84 -12.22 -29.99
C ASP A 275 20.34 -11.09 -30.90
N SER A 276 20.81 -11.08 -32.13
CA SER A 276 20.29 -10.21 -33.17
C SER A 276 20.33 -10.91 -34.51
N TYR A 277 19.26 -10.73 -35.27
CA TYR A 277 19.16 -11.31 -36.60
C TYR A 277 18.37 -10.42 -37.53
N ARG A 278 18.81 -10.38 -38.78
CA ARG A 278 18.05 -9.78 -39.87
C ARG A 278 17.17 -10.85 -40.49
N LYS A 279 15.97 -10.45 -40.88
CA LYS A 279 15.08 -11.27 -41.70
C LYS A 279 14.59 -10.46 -42.89
N ILE A 280 14.84 -11.00 -44.09
CA ILE A 280 14.31 -10.48 -45.34
C ILE A 280 13.32 -11.49 -45.90
N LYS A 281 12.21 -10.99 -46.43
CA LYS A 281 11.30 -11.74 -47.28
C LYS A 281 11.19 -11.04 -48.62
N GLU A 282 11.43 -11.80 -49.67
CA GLU A 282 11.34 -11.37 -51.05
C GLU A 282 9.91 -11.51 -51.60
N ALA A 283 9.67 -10.92 -52.77
CA ALA A 283 8.42 -11.07 -53.51
C ALA A 283 8.12 -12.52 -53.91
N ASP A 284 9.14 -13.32 -54.19
CA ASP A 284 9.03 -14.75 -54.53
C ASP A 284 8.71 -15.67 -53.33
N GLY A 285 8.63 -15.10 -52.13
CA GLY A 285 8.34 -15.82 -50.89
C GLY A 285 9.57 -16.45 -50.21
N SER A 286 10.76 -16.32 -50.80
CA SER A 286 12.03 -16.74 -50.19
C SER A 286 12.32 -15.92 -48.92
N LYS A 287 12.96 -16.57 -47.95
CA LYS A 287 13.20 -16.01 -46.61
C LYS A 287 14.66 -16.16 -46.27
N ASP A 288 15.38 -15.04 -46.20
CA ASP A 288 16.74 -15.02 -45.67
C ASP A 288 16.70 -14.60 -44.20
N ARG A 289 17.36 -15.37 -43.34
CA ARG A 289 17.52 -15.06 -41.92
C ARG A 289 18.99 -15.20 -41.56
N ARG A 290 19.64 -14.08 -41.24
CA ARG A 290 21.06 -14.05 -40.87
C ARG A 290 21.22 -13.52 -39.45
N HIS A 291 21.88 -14.32 -38.61
CA HIS A 291 22.28 -13.91 -37.28
C HIS A 291 23.62 -13.19 -37.37
N SER A 292 23.68 -11.99 -36.82
CA SER A 292 24.90 -11.19 -36.75
C SER A 292 24.73 -10.11 -35.70
N ASP A 293 25.84 -9.53 -35.29
CA ASP A 293 25.86 -8.47 -34.30
C ASP A 293 25.40 -7.10 -34.85
N TYR A 294 25.56 -6.84 -36.15
CA TYR A 294 25.24 -5.57 -36.83
C TYR A 294 25.80 -4.32 -36.12
N TYR A 295 26.93 -4.45 -35.41
CA TYR A 295 27.51 -3.39 -34.57
C TYR A 295 26.51 -2.77 -33.58
N LEU A 296 25.54 -3.56 -33.10
CA LEU A 296 24.62 -3.14 -32.06
C LEU A 296 25.32 -3.13 -30.70
N ASN A 297 25.03 -2.14 -29.86
CA ASN A 297 25.57 -2.10 -28.50
C ASN A 297 25.08 -3.29 -27.68
N ASN A 298 26.03 -3.94 -26.99
CA ASN A 298 25.73 -5.09 -26.13
C ASN A 298 25.00 -4.69 -24.85
N ILE A 299 25.38 -3.57 -24.24
CA ILE A 299 24.75 -3.05 -23.02
C ILE A 299 24.09 -1.72 -23.38
N ARG A 300 22.80 -1.62 -23.07
CA ARG A 300 21.99 -0.44 -23.33
C ARG A 300 21.26 -0.06 -22.06
N TYR A 301 21.12 1.23 -21.79
CA TYR A 301 20.41 1.72 -20.61
C TYR A 301 19.49 2.87 -21.00
N GLY A 302 18.44 3.05 -20.21
CA GLY A 302 17.40 4.01 -20.55
C GLY A 302 16.48 4.33 -19.38
N LEU A 303 15.54 5.22 -19.68
CA LEU A 303 14.48 5.62 -18.78
C LEU A 303 13.19 4.87 -19.14
N MET A 304 12.44 4.50 -18.12
CA MET A 304 11.15 3.84 -18.27
C MET A 304 10.09 4.54 -17.45
N ALA A 305 8.97 4.83 -18.09
CA ALA A 305 7.78 5.37 -17.45
C ALA A 305 6.63 4.37 -17.58
N HIS A 306 5.84 4.25 -16.52
CA HIS A 306 4.60 3.48 -16.49
C HIS A 306 3.44 4.37 -16.09
N LEU A 307 2.32 4.20 -16.78
CA LEU A 307 1.06 4.84 -16.46
C LEU A 307 -0.04 3.79 -16.55
N GLY A 308 -0.54 3.34 -15.40
CA GLY A 308 -1.68 2.45 -15.36
C GLY A 308 -2.95 3.17 -15.00
N ILE A 309 -4.01 2.89 -15.75
CA ILE A 309 -5.36 3.35 -15.47
C ILE A 309 -6.26 2.13 -15.47
N ARG A 310 -6.80 1.78 -14.31
CA ARG A 310 -7.68 0.62 -14.11
C ARG A 310 -7.04 -0.70 -14.58
N SER A 311 -7.40 -1.16 -15.79
CA SER A 311 -6.99 -2.46 -16.35
C SER A 311 -5.91 -2.35 -17.42
N PHE A 312 -5.55 -1.14 -17.85
CA PHE A 312 -4.50 -0.91 -18.86
C PHE A 312 -3.25 -0.35 -18.18
N ASP A 313 -2.09 -0.97 -18.42
CA ASP A 313 -0.77 -0.45 -18.03
C ASP A 313 -0.07 0.04 -19.30
N PHE A 314 0.05 1.35 -19.47
CA PHE A 314 0.84 1.93 -20.54
C PHE A 314 2.28 2.06 -20.09
N PHE A 315 3.22 1.75 -20.98
CA PHE A 315 4.63 1.95 -20.72
C PHE A 315 5.29 2.72 -21.85
N VAL A 316 6.31 3.48 -21.50
CA VAL A 316 7.19 4.18 -22.42
C VAL A 316 8.63 3.93 -21.97
N LYS A 317 9.51 3.56 -22.89
CA LYS A 317 10.93 3.34 -22.68
C LYS A 317 11.70 4.22 -23.66
N TYR A 318 12.71 4.91 -23.15
CA TYR A 318 13.60 5.73 -23.95
C TYR A 318 15.04 5.32 -23.67
N ASP A 319 15.72 4.82 -24.70
CA ASP A 319 17.12 4.44 -24.60
C ASP A 319 18.02 5.68 -24.57
N LEU A 320 18.80 5.81 -23.49
CA LEU A 320 19.80 6.87 -23.34
C LEU A 320 21.12 6.52 -24.04
N SER A 321 21.39 5.24 -24.23
CA SER A 321 22.51 4.74 -25.03
C SER A 321 22.12 4.64 -26.51
N PRO A 322 23.05 4.92 -27.45
CA PRO A 322 22.81 4.70 -28.87
C PRO A 322 22.52 3.22 -29.19
N LEU A 323 21.80 2.96 -30.27
CA LEU A 323 21.51 1.59 -30.71
C LEU A 323 22.76 0.90 -31.26
N PHE A 324 23.57 1.63 -32.04
CA PHE A 324 24.79 1.15 -32.67
C PHE A 324 26.03 1.64 -31.92
N GLU A 325 27.13 0.90 -32.07
CA GLU A 325 28.45 1.33 -31.60
C GLU A 325 28.88 2.64 -32.27
N VAL A 326 29.62 3.46 -31.52
CA VAL A 326 30.05 4.79 -31.96
C VAL A 326 30.85 4.70 -33.27
N GLY A 327 30.41 5.42 -34.30
CA GLY A 327 31.05 5.45 -35.62
C GLY A 327 30.83 4.19 -36.46
N LYS A 328 30.04 3.23 -35.99
CA LYS A 328 29.73 1.96 -36.69
C LYS A 328 28.29 1.88 -37.19
N GLY A 329 27.48 2.92 -36.98
CA GLY A 329 26.09 3.01 -37.41
C GLY A 329 25.53 4.42 -37.24
N PRO A 330 24.26 4.64 -37.59
CA PRO A 330 23.58 5.91 -37.38
C PRO A 330 23.42 6.20 -35.88
N ASP A 331 23.55 7.47 -35.49
CA ASP A 331 23.38 7.91 -34.11
C ASP A 331 21.90 8.06 -33.77
N VAL A 332 21.26 6.91 -33.56
CA VAL A 332 19.84 6.79 -33.24
C VAL A 332 19.64 6.16 -31.85
N ARG A 333 18.63 6.67 -31.17
CA ARG A 333 18.09 6.14 -29.91
C ARG A 333 16.75 5.48 -30.19
N THR A 334 16.36 4.54 -29.35
CA THR A 334 15.07 3.85 -29.50
C THR A 334 14.06 4.41 -28.51
N LEU A 335 12.89 4.76 -29.03
CA LEU A 335 11.70 5.02 -28.25
C LEU A 335 10.75 3.83 -28.42
N THR A 336 10.37 3.21 -27.31
CA THR A 336 9.39 2.13 -27.30
C THR A 336 8.19 2.56 -26.46
N PHE A 337 6.99 2.36 -26.96
CA PHE A 337 5.78 2.61 -26.20
C PHE A 337 4.72 1.54 -26.49
N GLY A 338 3.88 1.26 -25.51
CA GLY A 338 2.90 0.19 -25.64
C GLY A 338 2.05 -0.03 -24.40
N VAL A 339 1.45 -1.22 -24.36
CA VAL A 339 0.59 -1.69 -23.27
C VAL A 339 1.12 -3.00 -22.70
N GLY A 340 1.08 -3.12 -21.38
CA GLY A 340 1.39 -4.32 -20.62
C GLY A 340 0.12 -4.96 -20.03
N PHE A 341 0.18 -6.28 -19.86
CA PHE A 341 -0.88 -7.12 -19.31
C PHE A 341 -0.36 -7.96 -18.14
#